data_AF-A0A1G8MQF5-F1
#
_entry.id   AF-A0A1G8MQF5-F1
#
_cell.length_a   1.000
_cell.length_b   1.000
_cell.length_c   1.000
_cell.angle_alpha   90.00
_cell.angle_beta   90.00
_cell.angle_gamma   90.00
#
_symmetry.space_group_name_H-M   'P 1'
#
loop_
_entity.id
_entity.type
_entity.pdbx_description
1 polymer ?
#
loop_
_entity_poly.entity_id
_entity_poly.type
_entity_poly.pdbx_seq_one_letter_code
_entity_poly.pdbx_strand_id
1 'polypeptide(L)'
;MITYLSAAEIHDALSLRDLSNPEHGQHAMQDLLGHVTEALSQVWGIPARTVRHSPLVPVTDNYDSLGFDPSAVTRDQRYSRYVSPTVMLRSHTSAGIPSLLRSLSPDTEVDELAVLPGLVYRRDAIDRTHVGAPHQVDLWRICSSPILTPADMQEMITVLVEAVLPGAKWRAVPAVHPYTSDGLQVDVLVDGEWLELAECGMIATHLFENAGLDPAEWSGLALGMGLDRALMLRKGIPDIRLLRAQEERISNQMRDLTPWQPVSLLPPIRRDISILVPDSIDDEILGDQVRAALGERGDDLESVELLALTAYEDLPEPARRRLQMMEDQANALIRITLRPLERTLTDAEANLIRDDIYKALHQGTVMELIAG
;
A
#
# COMPACT_ATOMS: atom_id res chain seq x y z
N MET A 1 -18.14 16.47 -2.32
CA MET A 1 -18.89 15.65 -1.36
C MET A 1 -18.12 14.35 -1.20
N ILE A 2 -17.87 13.87 0.02
CA ILE A 2 -17.13 12.61 0.23
C ILE A 2 -18.00 11.45 -0.23
N THR A 3 -17.44 10.56 -1.05
CA THR A 3 -18.09 9.32 -1.50
C THR A 3 -17.71 8.20 -0.54
N TYR A 4 -18.71 7.56 0.07
CA TYR A 4 -18.50 6.44 0.98
C TYR A 4 -18.59 5.10 0.23
N LEU A 5 -17.85 4.12 0.73
CA LEU A 5 -17.90 2.76 0.19
C LEU A 5 -19.29 2.14 0.31
N SER A 6 -19.71 1.47 -0.76
CA SER A 6 -20.89 0.61 -0.78
C SER A 6 -20.66 -0.68 0.02
N ALA A 7 -21.76 -1.38 0.35
CA ALA A 7 -21.67 -2.65 1.07
C ALA A 7 -20.88 -3.73 0.29
N ALA A 8 -20.96 -3.71 -1.04
CA ALA A 8 -20.21 -4.61 -1.91
C ALA A 8 -18.71 -4.31 -1.84
N GLU A 9 -18.31 -3.04 -1.97
CA GLU A 9 -16.89 -2.65 -1.87
C GLU A 9 -16.28 -2.97 -0.50
N ILE A 10 -17.07 -2.83 0.58
CA ILE A 10 -16.65 -3.24 1.92
C ILE A 10 -16.48 -4.76 1.99
N HIS A 11 -17.44 -5.53 1.47
CA HIS A 11 -17.36 -6.97 1.44
C HIS A 11 -16.13 -7.47 0.68
N ASP A 12 -15.87 -6.91 -0.50
CA ASP A 12 -14.73 -7.28 -1.34
C ASP A 12 -13.40 -6.95 -0.64
N ALA A 13 -13.29 -5.76 -0.05
CA ALA A 13 -12.12 -5.37 0.73
C ALA A 13 -11.85 -6.33 1.91
N LEU A 14 -12.89 -6.66 2.68
CA LEU A 14 -12.77 -7.52 3.86
C LEU A 14 -12.58 -9.01 3.54
N SER A 15 -12.92 -9.43 2.32
CA SER A 15 -12.76 -10.82 1.87
C SER A 15 -11.37 -11.10 1.29
N LEU A 16 -10.56 -10.06 1.09
CA LEU A 16 -9.22 -10.20 0.53
C LEU A 16 -8.30 -10.99 1.48
N ARG A 17 -7.61 -12.00 0.92
CA ARG A 17 -6.64 -12.81 1.65
C ARG A 17 -5.47 -11.95 2.15
N ASP A 18 -5.34 -11.81 3.47
CA ASP A 18 -4.13 -11.25 4.11
C ASP A 18 -2.98 -12.30 4.08
N LEU A 19 -1.98 -12.08 3.23
CA LEU A 19 -0.83 -12.97 3.06
C LEU A 19 0.08 -12.99 4.28
N SER A 20 0.03 -11.96 5.13
CA SER A 20 0.78 -11.91 6.38
C SER A 20 0.14 -12.75 7.47
N ASN A 21 -1.13 -13.18 7.32
CA ASN A 21 -1.86 -13.96 8.33
C ASN A 21 -1.74 -15.47 8.09
N PRO A 22 -1.09 -16.23 8.99
CA PRO A 22 -1.00 -17.69 8.86
C PRO A 22 -2.36 -18.41 8.83
N GLU A 23 -3.39 -17.84 9.46
CA GLU A 23 -4.76 -18.39 9.44
C GLU A 23 -5.39 -18.34 8.04
N HIS A 24 -4.89 -17.47 7.17
CA HIS A 24 -5.31 -17.36 5.78
C HIS A 24 -4.46 -18.22 4.83
N GLY A 25 -3.66 -19.15 5.37
CA GLY A 25 -2.83 -20.09 4.61
C GLY A 25 -1.38 -19.62 4.45
N GLN A 26 -0.48 -20.58 4.24
CA GLN A 26 0.96 -20.36 4.16
C GLN A 26 1.36 -19.35 3.07
N HIS A 27 2.32 -18.49 3.39
CA HIS A 27 2.96 -17.58 2.44
C HIS A 27 4.34 -17.11 2.96
N ALA A 28 5.30 -16.90 2.07
CA ALA A 28 6.67 -16.46 2.37
C ALA A 28 6.76 -15.12 3.10
N MET A 29 5.71 -14.29 3.01
CA MET A 29 5.57 -13.05 3.77
C MET A 29 5.59 -13.29 5.29
N GLN A 30 5.05 -14.43 5.73
CA GLN A 30 5.03 -14.83 7.14
C GLN A 30 6.45 -15.15 7.61
N ASP A 31 7.23 -15.86 6.80
CA ASP A 31 8.64 -16.17 7.10
C ASP A 31 9.48 -14.90 7.17
N LEU A 32 9.28 -13.96 6.22
CA LEU A 32 9.96 -12.68 6.22
C LEU A 32 9.67 -11.89 7.50
N LEU A 33 8.39 -11.74 7.84
CA LEU A 33 7.96 -11.04 9.04
C LEU A 33 8.47 -11.75 10.31
N GLY A 34 8.44 -13.07 10.32
CA GLY A 34 8.96 -13.90 11.41
C GLY A 34 10.45 -13.65 11.65
N HIS A 35 11.27 -13.69 10.59
CA HIS A 35 12.71 -13.41 10.68
C HIS A 35 13.01 -12.01 11.23
N VAL A 36 12.31 -10.97 10.74
CA VAL A 36 12.49 -9.60 11.23
C VAL A 36 12.09 -9.48 12.70
N THR A 37 10.93 -10.02 13.06
CA THR A 37 10.41 -9.98 14.42
C THR A 37 11.33 -10.71 15.39
N GLU A 38 11.77 -11.92 15.02
CA GLU A 38 12.67 -12.72 15.84
C GLU A 38 14.04 -12.05 16.01
N ALA A 39 14.61 -11.48 14.94
CA ALA A 39 15.88 -10.78 15.03
C ALA A 39 15.82 -9.57 15.96
N LEU A 40 14.78 -8.74 15.87
CA LEU A 40 14.59 -7.59 16.75
C LEU A 40 14.37 -8.00 18.20
N SER A 41 13.47 -8.97 18.45
CA SER A 41 13.22 -9.49 19.79
C SER A 41 14.45 -10.11 20.43
N GLN A 42 15.27 -10.84 19.67
CA GLN A 42 16.49 -11.46 20.17
C GLN A 42 17.57 -10.44 20.51
N VAL A 43 17.76 -9.43 19.66
CA VAL A 43 18.78 -8.38 19.89
C VAL A 43 18.46 -7.58 21.15
N TRP A 44 17.19 -7.25 21.38
CA TRP A 44 16.77 -6.50 22.56
C TRP A 44 16.52 -7.38 23.79
N GLY A 45 16.32 -8.69 23.62
CA GLY A 45 15.95 -9.59 24.70
C GLY A 45 14.52 -9.38 25.21
N ILE A 46 13.60 -8.96 24.33
CA ILE A 46 12.22 -8.58 24.67
C ILE A 46 11.19 -9.47 23.97
N PRO A 47 10.01 -9.69 24.56
CA PRO A 47 8.93 -10.39 23.88
C PRO A 47 8.39 -9.59 22.69
N ALA A 48 7.98 -10.30 21.64
CA ALA A 48 7.15 -9.75 20.57
C ALA A 48 5.70 -10.19 20.74
N ARG A 49 4.77 -9.26 20.48
CA ARG A 49 3.34 -9.50 20.52
C ARG A 49 2.72 -9.08 19.20
N THR A 50 2.19 -10.05 18.44
CA THR A 50 1.43 -9.76 17.22
C THR A 50 0.02 -9.31 17.58
N VAL A 51 -0.37 -8.14 17.07
CA VAL A 51 -1.69 -7.54 17.27
C VAL A 51 -2.36 -7.35 15.92
N ARG A 52 -3.48 -8.04 15.70
CA ARG A 52 -4.29 -7.91 14.47
C ARG A 52 -5.62 -7.25 14.80
N HIS A 53 -5.76 -6.00 14.39
CA HIS A 53 -7.03 -5.28 14.46
C HIS A 53 -7.83 -5.43 13.18
N SER A 54 -9.15 -5.21 13.30
CA SER A 54 -10.04 -5.00 12.16
C SER A 54 -9.42 -3.97 11.20
N PRO A 55 -9.48 -4.19 9.88
CA PRO A 55 -9.11 -3.15 8.91
C PRO A 55 -10.08 -1.96 8.91
N LEU A 56 -11.31 -2.13 9.45
CA LEU A 56 -12.22 -1.01 9.71
C LEU A 56 -11.81 -0.32 11.01
N VAL A 57 -11.35 0.92 10.90
CA VAL A 57 -10.82 1.71 12.01
C VAL A 57 -11.53 3.06 12.13
N PRO A 58 -11.58 3.67 13.33
CA PRO A 58 -11.99 5.06 13.48
C PRO A 58 -11.08 5.97 12.67
N VAL A 59 -11.65 6.96 11.98
CA VAL A 59 -10.88 8.04 11.30
C VAL A 59 -9.95 8.74 12.30
N THR A 60 -10.39 8.85 13.56
CA THR A 60 -9.60 9.42 14.65
C THR A 60 -8.31 8.64 14.92
N ASP A 61 -8.37 7.30 14.95
CA ASP A 61 -7.20 6.48 15.23
C ASP A 61 -6.28 6.37 14.00
N ASN A 62 -6.85 6.41 12.79
CA ASN A 62 -6.05 6.42 11.56
C ASN A 62 -5.32 7.76 11.35
N TYR A 63 -5.85 8.89 11.82
CA TYR A 63 -5.26 10.20 11.51
C TYR A 63 -5.14 11.13 12.71
N ASP A 64 -6.24 11.48 13.37
CA ASP A 64 -6.26 12.56 14.37
C ASP A 64 -5.33 12.27 15.55
N SER A 65 -5.42 11.06 16.12
CA SER A 65 -4.60 10.63 17.26
C SER A 65 -3.13 10.43 16.91
N LEU A 66 -2.81 10.28 15.63
CA LEU A 66 -1.44 10.20 15.11
C LEU A 66 -0.88 11.58 14.70
N GLY A 67 -1.65 12.66 14.89
CA GLY A 67 -1.18 14.03 14.66
C GLY A 67 -1.26 14.52 13.22
N PHE A 68 -1.91 13.78 12.30
CA PHE A 68 -2.06 14.23 10.92
C PHE A 68 -2.88 15.53 10.86
N ASP A 69 -2.44 16.49 10.06
CA ASP A 69 -3.18 17.74 9.85
C ASP A 69 -4.55 17.45 9.20
N PRO A 70 -5.64 18.12 9.61
CA PRO A 70 -6.97 17.95 8.98
C PRO A 70 -7.00 18.25 7.48
N SER A 71 -6.09 19.10 6.99
CA SER A 71 -5.92 19.45 5.57
C SER A 71 -4.88 18.58 4.85
N ALA A 72 -4.30 17.58 5.52
CA ALA A 72 -3.31 16.69 4.93
C ALA A 72 -3.89 15.95 3.71
N VAL A 73 -3.15 15.97 2.60
CA VAL A 73 -3.55 15.34 1.34
C VAL A 73 -3.85 13.85 1.52
N THR A 74 -3.14 13.15 2.40
CA THR A 74 -3.39 11.73 2.70
C THR A 74 -4.80 11.43 3.22
N ARG A 75 -5.48 12.43 3.83
CA ARG A 75 -6.87 12.30 4.27
C ARG A 75 -7.86 12.46 3.12
N ASP A 76 -7.45 13.00 1.98
CA ASP A 76 -8.33 13.20 0.85
C ASP A 76 -8.87 11.83 0.38
N GLN A 77 -10.15 11.81 0.01
CA GLN A 77 -10.82 10.62 -0.52
C GLN A 77 -10.16 10.08 -1.79
N ARG A 78 -9.32 10.89 -2.46
CA ARG A 78 -8.46 10.47 -3.57
C ARG A 78 -7.40 9.45 -3.18
N TYR A 79 -7.00 9.39 -1.91
CA TYR A 79 -6.01 8.43 -1.40
C TYR A 79 -6.64 7.41 -0.45
N SER A 80 -7.72 7.80 0.23
CA SER A 80 -8.27 7.08 1.38
C SER A 80 -9.71 6.62 1.17
N ARG A 81 -10.06 5.47 1.77
CA ARG A 81 -11.35 4.79 1.56
C ARG A 81 -12.26 4.87 2.79
N TYR A 82 -13.19 5.82 2.78
CA TYR A 82 -14.13 6.08 3.88
C TYR A 82 -15.39 5.21 3.80
N VAL A 83 -15.81 4.66 4.93
CA VAL A 83 -17.05 3.89 5.08
C VAL A 83 -18.18 4.76 5.63
N SER A 84 -17.83 5.70 6.50
CA SER A 84 -18.74 6.70 7.07
C SER A 84 -17.95 7.95 7.46
N PRO A 85 -18.58 9.00 8.00
CA PRO A 85 -17.85 10.17 8.52
C PRO A 85 -16.83 9.83 9.64
N THR A 86 -16.97 8.68 10.31
CA THR A 86 -16.16 8.30 11.47
C THR A 86 -15.40 6.99 11.32
N VAL A 87 -15.65 6.22 10.25
CA VAL A 87 -15.04 4.91 10.02
C VAL A 87 -14.47 4.83 8.60
N MET A 88 -13.30 4.23 8.46
CA MET A 88 -12.63 3.98 7.19
C MET A 88 -11.96 2.61 7.16
N LEU A 89 -11.62 2.14 5.97
CA LEU A 89 -10.58 1.11 5.86
C LEU A 89 -9.23 1.76 6.15
N ARG A 90 -8.43 1.16 7.03
CA ARG A 90 -7.15 1.73 7.45
C ARG A 90 -6.23 1.98 6.26
N SER A 91 -5.61 3.15 6.19
CA SER A 91 -4.65 3.48 5.13
C SER A 91 -3.21 3.11 5.50
N HIS A 92 -2.95 2.80 6.76
CA HIS A 92 -1.68 2.26 7.27
C HIS A 92 -1.90 1.43 8.54
N THR A 93 -0.98 0.54 8.87
CA THR A 93 -1.07 -0.31 10.08
C THR A 93 -0.90 0.49 11.39
N SER A 94 -0.27 1.67 11.34
CA SER A 94 -0.11 2.55 12.50
C SER A 94 -1.44 3.03 13.08
N ALA A 95 -2.55 2.90 12.33
CA ALA A 95 -3.90 3.16 12.82
C ALA A 95 -4.29 2.30 14.04
N GLY A 96 -3.59 1.19 14.30
CA GLY A 96 -3.79 0.38 15.51
C GLY A 96 -3.10 0.94 16.76
N ILE A 97 -2.10 1.80 16.61
CA ILE A 97 -1.24 2.26 17.70
C ILE A 97 -2.01 3.08 18.75
N PRO A 98 -2.87 4.05 18.41
CA PRO A 98 -3.57 4.83 19.43
C PRO A 98 -4.40 3.95 20.36
N SER A 99 -5.10 2.94 19.82
CA SER A 99 -5.86 1.99 20.63
C SER A 99 -4.96 1.06 21.45
N LEU A 100 -3.79 0.68 20.92
CA LEU A 100 -2.81 -0.12 21.63
C LEU A 100 -2.25 0.63 22.83
N LEU A 101 -1.80 1.88 22.66
CA LEU A 101 -1.25 2.70 23.75
C LEU A 101 -2.30 2.95 24.83
N ARG A 102 -3.55 3.27 24.47
CA ARG A 102 -4.67 3.43 25.43
C ARG A 102 -5.00 2.15 26.21
N SER A 103 -4.58 0.98 25.74
CA SER A 103 -4.79 -0.30 26.44
C SER A 103 -3.72 -0.60 27.50
N LEU A 104 -2.61 0.14 27.50
CA LEU A 104 -1.53 -0.03 28.47
C LEU A 104 -1.91 0.64 29.80
N SER A 105 -1.46 0.03 30.90
CA SER A 105 -1.62 0.60 32.23
C SER A 105 -0.37 1.40 32.61
N PRO A 106 -0.50 2.65 33.09
CA PRO A 106 0.64 3.48 33.49
C PRO A 106 1.53 2.79 34.55
N ASP A 107 0.93 2.01 35.45
CA ASP A 107 1.62 1.34 36.56
C ASP A 107 2.27 -0.01 36.19
N THR A 108 2.27 -0.40 34.91
CA THR A 108 2.84 -1.68 34.45
C THR A 108 4.14 -1.46 33.73
N GLU A 109 5.20 -2.17 34.17
CA GLU A 109 6.45 -2.22 33.42
C GLU A 109 6.23 -2.94 32.08
N VAL A 110 6.54 -2.26 31.00
CA VAL A 110 6.42 -2.77 29.63
C VAL A 110 7.73 -2.54 28.90
N ASP A 111 8.27 -3.58 28.29
CA ASP A 111 9.26 -3.50 27.21
C ASP A 111 8.90 -4.62 26.24
N GLU A 112 8.15 -4.27 25.19
CA GLU A 112 7.67 -5.23 24.21
C GLU A 112 7.75 -4.69 22.79
N LEU A 113 7.94 -5.59 21.83
CA LEU A 113 7.78 -5.31 20.41
C LEU A 113 6.34 -5.61 20.00
N ALA A 114 5.54 -4.57 19.79
CA ALA A 114 4.23 -4.70 19.16
C ALA A 114 4.37 -4.87 17.65
N VAL A 115 3.79 -5.93 17.10
CA VAL A 115 3.86 -6.28 15.68
C VAL A 115 2.46 -6.20 15.10
N LEU A 116 2.18 -5.19 14.26
CA LEU A 116 0.87 -4.93 13.69
C LEU A 116 0.89 -5.15 12.16
N PRO A 117 0.85 -6.41 11.68
CA PRO A 117 0.83 -6.69 10.25
C PRO A 117 -0.59 -6.69 9.69
N GLY A 118 -0.71 -6.37 8.42
CA GLY A 118 -1.84 -6.76 7.60
C GLY A 118 -2.11 -5.83 6.43
N LEU A 119 -3.25 -6.07 5.80
CA LEU A 119 -3.73 -5.27 4.67
C LEU A 119 -4.00 -3.82 5.07
N VAL A 120 -3.62 -2.89 4.20
CA VAL A 120 -4.02 -1.48 4.25
C VAL A 120 -4.69 -1.16 2.93
N TYR A 121 -5.52 -0.12 2.88
CA TYR A 121 -6.36 0.15 1.71
C TYR A 121 -6.14 1.58 1.26
N ARG A 122 -5.63 1.72 0.04
CA ARG A 122 -5.32 3.00 -0.58
C ARG A 122 -5.85 2.99 -2.01
N ARG A 123 -6.21 4.16 -2.52
CA ARG A 123 -6.32 4.33 -3.97
C ARG A 123 -4.89 4.50 -4.50
N ASP A 124 -4.57 3.79 -5.56
CA ASP A 124 -3.19 3.70 -6.05
C ASP A 124 -3.19 3.43 -7.55
N ALA A 125 -2.10 3.74 -8.24
CA ALA A 125 -1.92 3.43 -9.65
C ALA A 125 -1.94 1.91 -9.89
N ILE A 126 -2.29 1.47 -11.11
CA ILE A 126 -2.12 0.07 -11.51
C ILE A 126 -0.79 -0.03 -12.25
N ASP A 127 0.21 -0.59 -11.59
CA ASP A 127 1.50 -0.93 -12.18
C ASP A 127 2.12 -2.16 -11.51
N ARG A 128 3.38 -2.45 -11.83
CA ARG A 128 4.12 -3.63 -11.37
C ARG A 128 4.53 -3.58 -9.90
N THR A 129 4.38 -2.45 -9.25
CA THR A 129 4.82 -2.17 -7.87
C THR A 129 3.70 -1.74 -6.94
N HIS A 130 2.53 -1.34 -7.48
CA HIS A 130 1.41 -0.79 -6.74
C HIS A 130 0.15 -1.65 -6.83
N VAL A 131 -0.54 -1.78 -5.71
CA VAL A 131 -1.85 -2.46 -5.58
C VAL A 131 -2.71 -1.66 -4.61
N GLY A 132 -4.04 -1.67 -4.80
CA GLY A 132 -4.96 -0.92 -3.93
C GLY A 132 -5.08 -1.46 -2.50
N ALA A 133 -4.54 -2.66 -2.23
CA ALA A 133 -4.53 -3.29 -0.92
C ALA A 133 -3.18 -3.96 -0.60
N PRO A 134 -2.11 -3.18 -0.37
CA PRO A 134 -0.81 -3.73 0.00
C PRO A 134 -0.83 -4.19 1.46
N HIS A 135 0.14 -5.00 1.84
CA HIS A 135 0.42 -5.39 3.20
C HIS A 135 1.50 -4.47 3.79
N GLN A 136 1.23 -4.01 5.01
CA GLN A 136 2.20 -3.30 5.81
C GLN A 136 2.40 -4.02 7.14
N VAL A 137 3.48 -3.67 7.82
CA VAL A 137 3.65 -3.96 9.23
C VAL A 137 4.15 -2.73 9.95
N ASP A 138 3.55 -2.44 11.09
CA ASP A 138 4.12 -1.56 12.10
C ASP A 138 4.82 -2.42 13.16
N LEU A 139 6.10 -2.15 13.39
CA LEU A 139 6.96 -2.75 14.41
C LEU A 139 7.31 -1.67 15.43
N TRP A 140 6.63 -1.69 16.58
CA TRP A 140 6.75 -0.65 17.60
C TRP A 140 7.31 -1.23 18.89
N ARG A 141 8.53 -0.84 19.27
CA ARG A 141 9.06 -1.15 20.60
C ARG A 141 8.53 -0.11 21.57
N ILE A 142 7.67 -0.53 22.50
CA ILE A 142 7.06 0.34 23.50
C ILE A 142 7.72 0.01 24.84
N CYS A 143 8.27 1.01 25.51
CA CYS A 143 9.13 0.79 26.66
C CYS A 143 8.90 1.83 27.77
N SER A 144 8.65 1.36 28.99
CA SER A 144 8.59 2.18 30.21
C SER A 144 9.92 2.20 30.98
N SER A 145 10.83 1.26 30.71
CA SER A 145 12.21 1.25 31.22
C SER A 145 13.05 0.21 30.49
N PRO A 146 14.21 0.57 29.89
CA PRO A 146 14.85 1.87 29.91
C PRO A 146 14.24 2.89 28.93
N ILE A 147 14.61 4.17 29.06
CA ILE A 147 14.30 5.19 28.04
C ILE A 147 15.13 4.91 26.79
N LEU A 148 14.47 4.73 25.65
CA LEU A 148 15.12 4.47 24.37
C LEU A 148 15.69 5.73 23.75
N THR A 149 16.71 5.57 22.93
CA THR A 149 17.52 6.64 22.34
C THR A 149 17.66 6.47 20.83
N PRO A 150 18.16 7.50 20.11
CA PRO A 150 18.49 7.36 18.69
C PRO A 150 19.51 6.24 18.38
N ALA A 151 20.32 5.81 19.36
CA ALA A 151 21.22 4.67 19.17
C ALA A 151 20.45 3.35 19.04
N ASP A 152 19.38 3.16 19.81
CA ASP A 152 18.49 2.00 19.72
C ASP A 152 17.76 1.97 18.37
N MET A 153 17.37 3.14 17.86
CA MET A 153 16.80 3.29 16.52
C MET A 153 17.82 2.89 15.43
N GLN A 154 19.07 3.29 15.55
CA GLN A 154 20.12 2.91 14.60
C GLN A 154 20.39 1.39 14.61
N GLU A 155 20.33 0.76 15.78
CA GLU A 155 20.39 -0.70 15.91
C GLU A 155 19.18 -1.36 15.23
N MET A 156 17.97 -0.85 15.47
CA MET A 156 16.73 -1.32 14.83
C MET A 156 16.86 -1.34 13.30
N ILE A 157 17.37 -0.26 12.70
CA ILE A 157 17.54 -0.16 11.24
C ILE A 157 18.56 -1.21 10.75
N THR A 158 19.67 -1.37 11.47
CA THR A 158 20.73 -2.33 11.10
C THR A 158 20.18 -3.76 11.12
N VAL A 159 19.45 -4.13 12.17
CA VAL A 159 18.82 -5.45 12.32
C VAL A 159 17.73 -5.67 11.27
N LEU A 160 16.90 -4.66 11.01
CA LEU A 160 15.87 -4.70 9.96
C LEU A 160 16.48 -5.03 8.60
N VAL A 161 17.47 -4.22 8.17
CA VAL A 161 18.06 -4.40 6.83
C VAL A 161 18.74 -5.75 6.72
N GLU A 162 19.47 -6.20 7.73
CA GLU A 162 20.13 -7.51 7.69
C GLU A 162 19.12 -8.67 7.68
N ALA A 163 17.97 -8.53 8.37
CA ALA A 163 16.92 -9.55 8.36
C ALA A 163 16.16 -9.61 7.02
N VAL A 164 15.89 -8.46 6.39
CA VAL A 164 15.13 -8.41 5.12
C VAL A 164 16.04 -8.62 3.91
N LEU A 165 17.20 -7.97 3.85
CA LEU A 165 18.19 -8.08 2.76
C LEU A 165 19.62 -8.21 3.34
N PRO A 166 20.01 -9.42 3.81
CA PRO A 166 21.35 -9.71 4.30
C PRO A 166 22.45 -9.20 3.37
N GLY A 167 23.38 -8.41 3.91
CA GLY A 167 24.51 -7.85 3.17
C GLY A 167 24.19 -6.68 2.24
N ALA A 168 22.96 -6.18 2.21
CA ALA A 168 22.62 -4.99 1.43
C ALA A 168 23.30 -3.73 2.00
N LYS A 169 23.72 -2.84 1.11
CA LYS A 169 24.08 -1.47 1.51
C LYS A 169 22.82 -0.69 1.77
N TRP A 170 22.81 0.10 2.83
CA TRP A 170 21.67 0.93 3.19
C TRP A 170 22.11 2.34 3.60
N ARG A 171 21.17 3.27 3.58
CA ARG A 171 21.32 4.63 4.13
C ARG A 171 20.03 5.03 4.84
N ALA A 172 20.13 5.91 5.83
CA ALA A 172 18.99 6.59 6.42
C ALA A 172 18.99 8.06 6.01
N VAL A 173 17.83 8.58 5.61
CA VAL A 173 17.63 9.99 5.28
C VAL A 173 16.55 10.58 6.17
N PRO A 174 16.67 11.84 6.64
CA PRO A 174 15.63 12.47 7.45
C PRO A 174 14.27 12.44 6.77
N ALA A 175 13.26 12.02 7.51
CA ALA A 175 11.86 11.99 7.10
C ALA A 175 10.99 12.57 8.22
N VAL A 176 9.85 13.16 7.86
CA VAL A 176 8.96 13.81 8.82
C VAL A 176 7.63 13.07 8.83
N HIS A 177 7.31 12.46 9.97
CA HIS A 177 6.01 11.83 10.21
C HIS A 177 5.32 12.50 11.39
N PRO A 178 4.00 12.69 11.35
CA PRO A 178 3.28 13.36 12.44
C PRO A 178 3.38 12.66 13.80
N TYR A 179 3.62 11.34 13.80
CA TYR A 179 3.63 10.47 14.98
C TYR A 179 5.03 10.04 15.44
N THR A 180 6.10 10.62 14.88
CA THR A 180 7.48 10.35 15.32
C THR A 180 8.31 11.62 15.49
N SER A 181 9.29 11.59 16.39
CA SER A 181 10.43 12.51 16.37
C SER A 181 11.66 11.84 15.79
N ASP A 182 12.58 12.63 15.24
CA ASP A 182 13.81 12.13 14.59
C ASP A 182 13.54 11.07 13.51
N GLY A 183 12.47 11.29 12.72
CA GLY A 183 12.06 10.37 11.68
C GLY A 183 13.12 10.17 10.60
N LEU A 184 13.22 8.93 10.11
CA LEU A 184 14.17 8.48 9.11
C LEU A 184 13.46 7.57 8.10
N GLN A 185 13.75 7.78 6.83
CA GLN A 185 13.48 6.82 5.76
C GLN A 185 14.73 5.96 5.54
N VAL A 186 14.55 4.65 5.45
CA VAL A 186 15.61 3.66 5.25
C VAL A 186 15.58 3.21 3.79
N ASP A 187 16.64 3.52 3.05
CA ASP A 187 16.81 3.07 1.67
C ASP A 187 17.84 1.95 1.60
N VAL A 188 17.60 0.96 0.73
CA VAL A 188 18.54 -0.11 0.38
C VAL A 188 19.01 0.04 -1.07
N LEU A 189 20.27 -0.29 -1.35
CA LEU A 189 20.85 -0.24 -2.69
C LEU A 189 20.63 -1.58 -3.40
N VAL A 190 19.83 -1.59 -4.46
CA VAL A 190 19.57 -2.76 -5.30
C VAL A 190 19.82 -2.37 -6.76
N ASP A 191 20.64 -3.15 -7.47
CA ASP A 191 20.98 -2.93 -8.88
C ASP A 191 21.46 -1.50 -9.23
N GLY A 192 22.08 -0.82 -8.26
CA GLY A 192 22.59 0.54 -8.41
C GLY A 192 21.59 1.65 -8.09
N GLU A 193 20.36 1.31 -7.71
CA GLU A 193 19.30 2.24 -7.35
C GLU A 193 18.99 2.18 -5.85
N TRP A 194 18.73 3.34 -5.25
CA TRP A 194 18.29 3.44 -3.85
C TRP A 194 16.77 3.30 -3.80
N LEU A 195 16.31 2.24 -3.14
CA LEU A 195 14.89 1.94 -3.00
C LEU A 195 14.51 2.02 -1.52
N GLU A 196 13.43 2.73 -1.23
CA GLU A 196 12.86 2.82 0.11
C GLU A 196 12.38 1.44 0.59
N LEU A 197 12.86 1.02 1.76
CA LEU A 197 12.46 -0.23 2.41
C LEU A 197 11.44 0.01 3.54
N ALA A 198 11.72 0.99 4.40
CA ALA A 198 10.95 1.25 5.62
C ALA A 198 11.14 2.70 6.08
N GLU A 199 10.28 3.12 6.99
CA GLU A 199 10.39 4.40 7.70
C GLU A 199 10.37 4.12 9.20
N CYS A 200 11.11 4.90 9.98
CA CYS A 200 11.16 4.74 11.43
C CYS A 200 11.39 6.07 12.16
N GLY A 201 11.19 6.08 13.47
CA GLY A 201 11.43 7.24 14.31
C GLY A 201 11.29 6.91 15.79
N MET A 202 11.63 7.85 16.66
CA MET A 202 11.23 7.79 18.06
C MET A 202 9.73 8.07 18.15
N ILE A 203 8.99 7.34 18.98
CA ILE A 203 7.55 7.59 19.16
C ILE A 203 7.34 9.02 19.68
N ALA A 204 6.50 9.81 19.01
CA ALA A 204 6.23 11.18 19.43
C ALA A 204 5.53 11.23 20.81
N THR A 205 5.99 12.15 21.68
CA THR A 205 5.52 12.24 23.08
C THR A 205 4.02 12.42 23.22
N HIS A 206 3.38 13.16 22.31
CA HIS A 206 1.94 13.41 22.33
C HIS A 206 1.11 12.11 22.26
N LEU A 207 1.66 11.02 21.71
CA LEU A 207 0.97 9.72 21.66
C LEU A 207 0.85 9.08 23.04
N PHE A 208 1.91 9.18 23.85
CA PHE A 208 1.91 8.73 25.24
C PHE A 208 0.97 9.62 26.08
N GLU A 209 1.07 10.94 25.92
CA GLU A 209 0.19 11.90 26.62
C GLU A 209 -1.30 11.63 26.33
N ASN A 210 -1.64 11.42 25.06
CA ASN A 210 -3.01 11.09 24.63
C ASN A 210 -3.52 9.77 25.20
N ALA A 211 -2.61 8.85 25.56
CA ALA A 211 -2.92 7.58 26.21
C ALA A 211 -2.89 7.66 27.75
N GLY A 212 -2.53 8.80 28.33
CA GLY A 212 -2.36 8.96 29.78
C GLY A 212 -1.07 8.35 30.34
N LEU A 213 -0.05 8.16 29.50
CA LEU A 213 1.27 7.65 29.84
C LEU A 213 2.26 8.83 29.93
N ASP A 214 3.09 8.87 30.97
CA ASP A 214 4.06 9.96 31.18
C ASP A 214 5.26 9.82 30.21
N PRO A 215 5.52 10.77 29.28
CA PRO A 215 6.66 10.71 28.37
C PRO A 215 8.03 10.80 29.05
N ALA A 216 8.09 11.13 30.35
CA ALA A 216 9.32 11.05 31.13
C ALA A 216 9.67 9.61 31.53
N GLU A 217 8.67 8.72 31.56
CA GLU A 217 8.82 7.30 31.90
C GLU A 217 8.64 6.41 30.67
N TRP A 218 7.84 6.83 29.70
CA TRP A 218 7.52 6.07 28.50
C TRP A 218 8.25 6.61 27.27
N SER A 219 8.83 5.68 26.52
CA SER A 219 9.51 5.95 25.26
C SER A 219 9.27 4.79 24.30
N GLY A 220 9.71 4.94 23.05
CA GLY A 220 9.66 3.83 22.12
C GLY A 220 10.23 4.15 20.75
N LEU A 221 10.33 3.11 19.95
CA LEU A 221 10.69 3.16 18.54
C LEU A 221 9.47 2.79 17.71
N ALA A 222 9.24 3.54 16.64
CA ALA A 222 8.24 3.24 15.62
C ALA A 222 8.96 2.86 14.33
N LEU A 223 8.46 1.83 13.64
CA LEU A 223 8.92 1.44 12.31
C LEU A 223 7.74 0.94 11.49
N GLY A 224 7.57 1.48 10.29
CA GLY A 224 6.61 1.04 9.29
C GLY A 224 7.34 0.45 8.08
N MET A 225 6.91 -0.72 7.61
CA MET A 225 7.50 -1.38 6.44
C MET A 225 6.41 -1.93 5.51
N GLY A 226 6.56 -1.69 4.20
CA GLY A 226 5.76 -2.36 3.18
C GLY A 226 6.20 -3.81 3.00
N LEU A 227 5.39 -4.77 3.44
CA LEU A 227 5.74 -6.19 3.40
C LEU A 227 5.85 -6.72 1.97
N ASP A 228 4.99 -6.27 1.05
CA ASP A 228 5.05 -6.65 -0.37
C ASP A 228 6.37 -6.22 -0.99
N ARG A 229 6.76 -4.94 -0.81
CA ARG A 229 8.02 -4.41 -1.31
C ARG A 229 9.22 -5.14 -0.69
N ALA A 230 9.22 -5.31 0.63
CA ALA A 230 10.28 -6.03 1.33
C ALA A 230 10.46 -7.47 0.81
N LEU A 231 9.36 -8.19 0.58
CA LEU A 231 9.39 -9.55 0.03
C LEU A 231 9.82 -9.57 -1.44
N MET A 232 9.35 -8.61 -2.25
CA MET A 232 9.76 -8.47 -3.64
C MET A 232 11.26 -8.22 -3.74
N LEU A 233 11.81 -7.33 -2.91
CA LEU A 233 13.25 -7.07 -2.84
C LEU A 233 14.03 -8.30 -2.37
N ARG A 234 13.58 -8.97 -1.30
CA ARG A 234 14.21 -10.20 -0.76
C ARG A 234 14.32 -11.29 -1.81
N LYS A 235 13.27 -11.49 -2.60
CA LYS A 235 13.19 -12.59 -3.57
C LYS A 235 13.58 -12.18 -4.99
N GLY A 236 13.67 -10.88 -5.31
CA GLY A 236 13.85 -10.41 -6.70
C GLY A 236 12.59 -10.60 -7.56
N ILE A 237 11.41 -10.40 -6.97
CA ILE A 237 10.13 -10.55 -7.67
C ILE A 237 9.85 -9.27 -8.47
N PRO A 238 9.65 -9.36 -9.80
CA PRO A 238 9.61 -8.17 -10.66
C PRO A 238 8.21 -7.54 -10.80
N ASP A 239 7.18 -8.15 -10.21
CA ASP A 239 5.78 -7.76 -10.37
C ASP A 239 4.98 -8.16 -9.13
N ILE A 240 4.36 -7.19 -8.47
CA ILE A 240 3.62 -7.37 -7.22
C ILE A 240 2.45 -8.37 -7.35
N ARG A 241 1.86 -8.49 -8.54
CA ARG A 241 0.75 -9.43 -8.80
C ARG A 241 1.16 -10.89 -8.57
N LEU A 242 2.46 -11.20 -8.72
CA LEU A 242 3.01 -12.54 -8.49
C LEU A 242 2.87 -12.99 -7.03
N LEU A 243 2.77 -12.07 -6.07
CA LEU A 243 2.59 -12.40 -4.65
C LEU A 243 1.23 -13.06 -4.38
N ARG A 244 0.23 -12.81 -5.23
CA ARG A 244 -1.14 -13.32 -5.06
C ARG A 244 -1.55 -14.37 -6.09
N ALA A 245 -0.73 -14.58 -7.13
CA ALA A 245 -1.04 -15.50 -8.22
C ALA A 245 -1.29 -16.93 -7.70
N GLN A 246 -2.30 -17.60 -8.25
CA GLN A 246 -2.67 -18.95 -7.85
C GLN A 246 -2.05 -20.02 -8.76
N GLU A 247 -1.55 -19.63 -9.93
CA GLU A 247 -0.79 -20.51 -10.83
C GLU A 247 0.31 -21.26 -10.06
N GLU A 248 0.34 -22.58 -10.25
CA GLU A 248 1.09 -23.50 -9.40
C GLU A 248 2.61 -23.24 -9.38
N ARG A 249 3.21 -22.86 -10.51
CA ARG A 249 4.66 -22.57 -10.59
C ARG A 249 5.01 -21.26 -9.90
N ILE A 250 4.07 -20.33 -9.79
CA ILE A 250 4.25 -19.06 -9.09
C ILE A 250 3.98 -19.26 -7.59
N SER A 251 2.81 -19.78 -7.23
CA SER A 251 2.37 -19.95 -5.84
C SER A 251 3.28 -20.90 -5.04
N ASN A 252 3.84 -21.94 -5.67
CA ASN A 252 4.81 -22.82 -5.00
C ASN A 252 6.09 -22.08 -4.59
N GLN A 253 6.50 -21.03 -5.31
CA GLN A 253 7.67 -20.21 -4.95
C GLN A 253 7.37 -19.22 -3.82
N MET A 254 6.10 -19.06 -3.43
CA MET A 254 5.67 -18.20 -2.32
C MET A 254 5.57 -18.96 -0.99
N ARG A 255 6.27 -20.10 -0.84
CA ARG A 255 6.26 -20.91 0.38
C ARG A 255 7.49 -20.73 1.28
N ASP A 256 8.51 -20.04 0.78
CA ASP A 256 9.76 -19.76 1.48
C ASP A 256 10.43 -18.48 0.93
N LEU A 257 11.59 -18.11 1.47
CA LEU A 257 12.37 -16.94 1.05
C LEU A 257 13.42 -17.22 -0.02
N THR A 258 13.36 -18.35 -0.72
CA THR A 258 14.32 -18.64 -1.81
C THR A 258 14.18 -17.60 -2.94
N PRO A 259 15.27 -17.21 -3.62
CA PRO A 259 15.18 -16.24 -4.71
C PRO A 259 14.23 -16.70 -5.83
N TRP A 260 13.45 -15.74 -6.33
CA TRP A 260 12.48 -15.91 -7.41
C TRP A 260 13.14 -16.51 -8.66
N GLN A 261 12.51 -17.54 -9.21
CA GLN A 261 12.85 -18.13 -10.49
C GLN A 261 11.84 -17.69 -11.54
N PRO A 262 12.27 -16.98 -12.60
CA PRO A 262 11.38 -16.48 -13.62
C PRO A 262 10.54 -17.59 -14.26
N VAL A 263 9.22 -17.40 -14.21
CA VAL A 263 8.26 -18.18 -14.98
C VAL A 263 8.09 -17.50 -16.34
N SER A 264 8.02 -18.29 -17.43
CA SER A 264 7.83 -17.74 -18.80
C SER A 264 6.63 -16.80 -18.83
N LEU A 265 6.90 -15.50 -19.04
CA LEU A 265 5.86 -14.50 -19.16
C LEU A 265 5.16 -14.63 -20.52
N LEU A 266 3.85 -14.46 -20.50
CA LEU A 266 3.04 -14.41 -21.70
C LEU A 266 3.18 -13.04 -22.38
N PRO A 267 3.08 -12.96 -23.72
CA PRO A 267 3.21 -11.70 -24.41
C PRO A 267 2.13 -10.71 -23.96
N PRO A 268 2.46 -9.43 -23.71
CA PRO A 268 1.47 -8.43 -23.34
C PRO A 268 0.61 -8.07 -24.56
N ILE A 269 -0.64 -7.70 -24.31
CA ILE A 269 -1.50 -7.02 -25.27
C ILE A 269 -1.67 -5.57 -24.80
N ARG A 270 -1.40 -4.61 -25.69
CA ARG A 270 -1.56 -3.18 -25.39
C ARG A 270 -2.78 -2.60 -26.09
N ARG A 271 -3.48 -1.72 -25.40
CA ARG A 271 -4.59 -0.92 -25.94
C ARG A 271 -4.44 0.51 -25.46
N ASP A 272 -4.43 1.44 -26.42
CA ASP A 272 -4.48 2.86 -26.12
C ASP A 272 -5.93 3.34 -26.30
N ILE A 273 -6.44 4.08 -25.33
CA ILE A 273 -7.78 4.68 -25.38
C ILE A 273 -7.71 6.18 -25.14
N SER A 274 -8.55 6.93 -25.85
CA SER A 274 -8.76 8.35 -25.62
C SER A 274 -10.13 8.52 -24.97
N ILE A 275 -10.18 9.11 -23.78
CA ILE A 275 -11.42 9.29 -23.05
C ILE A 275 -11.59 10.74 -22.58
N LEU A 276 -12.84 11.14 -22.37
CA LEU A 276 -13.16 12.40 -21.70
C LEU A 276 -13.36 12.13 -20.22
N VAL A 277 -12.67 12.90 -19.39
CA VAL A 277 -12.64 12.78 -17.92
C VAL A 277 -12.56 14.19 -17.32
N PRO A 278 -12.80 14.35 -16.01
CA PRO A 278 -12.57 15.62 -15.34
C PRO A 278 -11.09 16.02 -15.44
N ASP A 279 -10.83 17.33 -15.45
CA ASP A 279 -9.48 17.92 -15.44
C ASP A 279 -8.60 17.53 -14.24
N SER A 280 -9.23 17.02 -13.18
CA SER A 280 -8.63 16.64 -11.90
C SER A 280 -8.27 15.15 -11.79
N ILE A 281 -8.38 14.38 -12.88
CA ILE A 281 -8.00 12.97 -12.90
C ILE A 281 -6.48 12.79 -12.71
N ASP A 282 -6.08 11.75 -12.00
CA ASP A 282 -4.69 11.27 -11.87
C ASP A 282 -4.63 9.74 -11.98
N ASP A 283 -3.42 9.17 -11.96
CA ASP A 283 -3.20 7.73 -12.10
C ASP A 283 -3.84 6.90 -10.98
N GLU A 284 -3.98 7.47 -9.78
CA GLU A 284 -4.52 6.77 -8.61
C GLU A 284 -6.05 6.65 -8.67
N ILE A 285 -6.74 7.75 -9.01
CA ILE A 285 -8.18 7.75 -9.25
C ILE A 285 -8.48 6.85 -10.44
N LEU A 286 -7.67 6.93 -11.50
CA LEU A 286 -7.80 6.09 -12.68
C LEU A 286 -7.68 4.61 -12.32
N GLY A 287 -6.65 4.25 -11.57
CA GLY A 287 -6.41 2.89 -11.11
C GLY A 287 -7.55 2.35 -10.23
N ASP A 288 -8.07 3.17 -9.31
CA ASP A 288 -9.21 2.79 -8.46
C ASP A 288 -10.49 2.54 -9.28
N GLN A 289 -10.83 3.45 -10.22
CA GLN A 289 -11.99 3.29 -11.08
C GLN A 289 -11.89 2.05 -11.98
N VAL A 290 -10.71 1.77 -12.52
CA VAL A 290 -10.47 0.56 -13.32
C VAL A 290 -10.62 -0.70 -12.47
N ARG A 291 -10.06 -0.74 -11.25
CA ARG A 291 -10.21 -1.90 -10.36
C ARG A 291 -11.68 -2.14 -9.99
N ALA A 292 -12.40 -1.08 -9.65
CA ALA A 292 -13.83 -1.17 -9.34
C ALA A 292 -14.66 -1.72 -10.51
N ALA A 293 -14.31 -1.34 -11.74
CA ALA A 293 -15.01 -1.79 -12.94
C ALA A 293 -14.74 -3.25 -13.31
N LEU A 294 -13.50 -3.71 -13.10
CA LEU A 294 -13.08 -5.04 -13.55
C LEU A 294 -13.21 -6.12 -12.47
N GLY A 295 -13.22 -5.76 -11.18
CA GLY A 295 -13.19 -6.73 -10.09
C GLY A 295 -12.00 -7.68 -10.23
N GLU A 296 -12.25 -8.99 -10.17
CA GLU A 296 -11.21 -10.03 -10.32
C GLU A 296 -10.49 -9.98 -11.68
N ARG A 297 -11.13 -9.46 -12.74
CA ARG A 297 -10.47 -9.27 -14.05
C ARG A 297 -9.39 -8.19 -14.02
N GLY A 298 -9.29 -7.43 -12.92
CA GLY A 298 -8.20 -6.49 -12.70
C GLY A 298 -6.82 -7.15 -12.65
N ASP A 299 -6.74 -8.42 -12.24
CA ASP A 299 -5.47 -9.15 -12.17
C ASP A 299 -4.85 -9.43 -13.56
N ASP A 300 -5.66 -9.35 -14.62
CA ASP A 300 -5.19 -9.44 -16.01
C ASP A 300 -4.42 -8.17 -16.45
N LEU A 301 -4.54 -7.05 -15.72
CA LEU A 301 -3.84 -5.79 -15.99
C LEU A 301 -2.44 -5.80 -15.41
N GLU A 302 -1.46 -5.47 -16.24
CA GLU A 302 -0.08 -5.18 -15.82
C GLU A 302 0.13 -3.71 -15.52
N SER A 303 -0.45 -2.83 -16.34
CA SER A 303 -0.40 -1.39 -16.11
C SER A 303 -1.59 -0.67 -16.72
N VAL A 304 -1.95 0.46 -16.10
CA VAL A 304 -2.80 1.49 -16.67
C VAL A 304 -2.09 2.82 -16.49
N GLU A 305 -1.67 3.43 -17.59
CA GLU A 305 -0.78 4.60 -17.58
C GLU A 305 -1.47 5.80 -18.24
N LEU A 306 -1.58 6.93 -17.55
CA LEU A 306 -1.98 8.20 -18.14
C LEU A 306 -0.81 8.78 -18.97
N LEU A 307 -0.88 8.63 -20.29
CA LEU A 307 0.17 9.10 -21.20
C LEU A 307 0.12 10.61 -21.46
N ALA A 308 -1.09 11.17 -21.49
CA ALA A 308 -1.31 12.60 -21.69
C ALA A 308 -2.69 13.02 -21.18
N LEU A 309 -2.76 14.24 -20.66
CA LEU A 309 -4.00 14.92 -20.29
C LEU A 309 -4.05 16.26 -21.04
N THR A 310 -5.04 16.44 -21.91
CA THR A 310 -5.19 17.66 -22.71
C THR A 310 -6.45 18.39 -22.29
N ALA A 311 -6.29 19.60 -21.74
CA ALA A 311 -7.40 20.44 -21.33
C ALA A 311 -8.26 20.86 -22.54
N TYR A 312 -9.50 21.29 -22.27
CA TYR A 312 -10.43 21.73 -23.31
C TYR A 312 -9.84 22.83 -24.21
N GLU A 313 -9.16 23.81 -23.64
CA GLU A 313 -8.59 24.96 -24.37
C GLU A 313 -7.44 24.58 -25.31
N ASP A 314 -6.68 23.54 -24.95
CA ASP A 314 -5.54 23.04 -25.72
C ASP A 314 -5.95 22.06 -26.83
N LEU A 315 -7.19 21.55 -26.79
CA LEU A 315 -7.67 20.60 -27.78
C LEU A 315 -8.19 21.32 -29.05
N PRO A 316 -7.75 20.92 -30.26
CA PRO A 316 -8.23 21.54 -31.50
C PRO A 316 -9.76 21.52 -31.62
N GLU A 317 -10.36 22.62 -32.09
CA GLU A 317 -11.82 22.75 -32.21
C GLU A 317 -12.50 21.58 -32.98
N PRO A 318 -11.94 21.05 -34.09
CA PRO A 318 -12.52 19.89 -34.76
C PRO A 318 -12.59 18.64 -33.87
N ALA A 319 -11.59 18.43 -33.01
CA ALA A 319 -11.55 17.30 -32.08
C ALA A 319 -12.56 17.50 -30.94
N ARG A 320 -12.66 18.71 -30.38
CA ARG A 320 -13.68 19.06 -29.37
C ARG A 320 -15.09 18.80 -29.88
N ARG A 321 -15.41 19.26 -31.10
CA ARG A 321 -16.73 19.04 -31.72
C ARG A 321 -17.02 17.56 -31.96
N ARG A 322 -16.02 16.79 -32.41
CA ARG A 322 -16.18 15.34 -32.66
C ARG A 322 -16.45 14.57 -31.37
N LEU A 323 -15.77 14.92 -30.28
CA LEU A 323 -15.90 14.27 -28.98
C LEU A 323 -17.09 14.79 -28.16
N GLN A 324 -17.73 15.89 -28.59
CA GLN A 324 -18.74 16.62 -27.81
C GLN A 324 -18.24 17.00 -26.42
N MET A 325 -16.97 17.43 -26.37
CA MET A 325 -16.28 17.74 -25.13
C MET A 325 -16.85 19.01 -24.45
N MET A 326 -16.98 18.98 -23.13
CA MET A 326 -17.39 20.12 -22.30
C MET A 326 -16.17 20.88 -21.75
N GLU A 327 -16.35 22.13 -21.32
CA GLU A 327 -15.25 23.01 -20.86
C GLU A 327 -14.56 22.51 -19.58
N ASP A 328 -15.28 21.76 -18.75
CA ASP A 328 -14.79 21.16 -17.50
C ASP A 328 -14.15 19.77 -17.71
N GLN A 329 -14.02 19.33 -18.96
CA GLN A 329 -13.42 18.05 -19.30
C GLN A 329 -12.00 18.22 -19.83
N ALA A 330 -11.23 17.15 -19.71
CA ALA A 330 -9.95 16.94 -20.36
C ALA A 330 -9.99 15.65 -21.20
N ASN A 331 -9.23 15.62 -22.29
CA ASN A 331 -9.00 14.39 -23.06
C ASN A 331 -7.79 13.67 -22.48
N ALA A 332 -8.02 12.52 -21.85
CA ALA A 332 -6.98 11.64 -21.34
C ALA A 332 -6.63 10.55 -22.36
N LEU A 333 -5.35 10.45 -22.72
CA LEU A 333 -4.79 9.33 -23.46
C LEU A 333 -4.24 8.32 -22.47
N ILE A 334 -4.80 7.12 -22.45
CA ILE A 334 -4.44 6.07 -21.50
C ILE A 334 -3.91 4.87 -22.24
N ARG A 335 -2.83 4.27 -21.73
CA ARG A 335 -2.34 2.97 -22.17
C ARG A 335 -2.70 1.89 -21.17
N ILE A 336 -3.36 0.86 -21.67
CA ILE A 336 -3.71 -0.35 -20.94
C ILE A 336 -2.78 -1.46 -21.39
N THR A 337 -1.98 -1.99 -20.47
CA THR A 337 -1.15 -3.18 -20.72
C THR A 337 -1.80 -4.38 -20.04
N LEU A 338 -2.26 -5.33 -20.85
CA LEU A 338 -2.86 -6.58 -20.40
C LEU A 338 -1.81 -7.68 -20.48
N ARG A 339 -1.55 -8.33 -19.35
CA ARG A 339 -0.68 -9.51 -19.27
C ARG A 339 -1.15 -10.38 -18.10
N PRO A 340 -2.14 -11.26 -18.34
CA PRO A 340 -2.53 -12.26 -17.34
C PRO A 340 -1.35 -13.15 -16.97
N LEU A 341 -1.27 -13.52 -15.69
CA LEU A 341 -0.20 -14.38 -15.19
C LEU A 341 -0.43 -15.86 -15.50
N GLU A 342 -1.69 -16.28 -15.68
CA GLU A 342 -2.06 -17.70 -15.71
C GLU A 342 -2.43 -18.22 -17.11
N ARG A 343 -2.74 -17.34 -18.07
CA ARG A 343 -3.27 -17.73 -19.39
C ARG A 343 -2.96 -16.71 -20.47
N THR A 344 -2.92 -17.15 -21.73
CA THR A 344 -2.81 -16.22 -22.87
C THR A 344 -4.14 -15.52 -23.07
N LEU A 345 -4.09 -14.21 -23.29
CA LEU A 345 -5.25 -13.41 -23.65
C LEU A 345 -5.39 -13.35 -25.17
N THR A 346 -6.60 -13.55 -25.69
CA THR A 346 -6.89 -13.31 -27.10
C THR A 346 -7.16 -11.82 -27.36
N ASP A 347 -6.99 -11.36 -28.60
CA ASP A 347 -7.33 -9.98 -28.97
C ASP A 347 -8.80 -9.65 -28.72
N ALA A 348 -9.71 -10.63 -28.89
CA ALA A 348 -11.14 -10.45 -28.63
C ALA A 348 -11.43 -10.20 -27.15
N GLU A 349 -10.82 -11.00 -26.26
CA GLU A 349 -10.94 -10.80 -24.81
C GLU A 349 -10.30 -9.48 -24.36
N ALA A 350 -9.14 -9.13 -24.93
CA ALA A 350 -8.49 -7.85 -24.65
C ALA A 350 -9.36 -6.66 -25.06
N ASN A 351 -10.07 -6.75 -26.18
CA ASN A 351 -11.01 -5.73 -26.62
C ASN A 351 -12.21 -5.59 -25.68
N LEU A 352 -12.73 -6.71 -25.15
CA LEU A 352 -13.79 -6.68 -24.14
C LEU A 352 -13.32 -5.98 -22.85
N ILE A 353 -12.14 -6.33 -22.32
CA ILE A 353 -11.58 -5.66 -21.13
C ILE A 353 -11.37 -4.17 -21.39
N ARG A 354 -10.80 -3.81 -22.55
CA ARG A 354 -10.64 -2.41 -22.97
C ARG A 354 -11.97 -1.66 -22.97
N ASP A 355 -13.03 -2.27 -23.50
CA ASP A 355 -14.34 -1.61 -23.60
C ASP A 355 -15.03 -1.47 -22.25
N ASP A 356 -14.84 -2.43 -21.35
CA ASP A 356 -15.32 -2.32 -19.97
C ASP A 356 -14.61 -1.17 -19.25
N ILE A 357 -13.28 -1.06 -19.40
CA ILE A 357 -12.49 0.07 -18.91
C ILE A 357 -12.99 1.38 -19.53
N TYR A 358 -13.20 1.43 -20.84
CA TYR A 358 -13.67 2.62 -21.53
C TYR A 358 -15.02 3.07 -20.97
N LYS A 359 -15.98 2.15 -20.80
CA LYS A 359 -17.31 2.47 -20.25
C LYS A 359 -17.25 2.95 -18.80
N ALA A 360 -16.31 2.44 -18.02
CA ALA A 360 -16.15 2.83 -16.63
C ALA A 360 -15.57 4.25 -16.47
N LEU A 361 -14.65 4.63 -17.37
CA LEU A 361 -13.89 5.87 -17.24
C LEU A 361 -14.44 7.03 -18.08
N HIS A 362 -14.97 6.75 -19.27
CA HIS A 362 -15.37 7.78 -20.22
C HIS A 362 -16.64 8.51 -19.77
N GLN A 363 -16.55 9.83 -19.62
CA GLN A 363 -17.64 10.72 -19.22
C GLN A 363 -18.22 11.54 -20.39
N GLY A 364 -17.77 11.28 -21.62
CA GLY A 364 -18.32 11.89 -22.82
C GLY A 364 -19.60 11.20 -23.29
N THR A 365 -20.36 11.88 -24.15
CA THR A 365 -21.61 11.36 -24.73
C THR A 365 -21.38 10.46 -25.94
N VAL A 366 -20.17 10.50 -26.53
CA VAL A 366 -19.82 9.76 -27.74
C VAL A 366 -18.98 8.54 -27.38
N MET A 367 -19.55 7.34 -27.53
CA MET A 367 -18.88 6.09 -27.21
C MET A 367 -18.06 5.57 -28.39
N GLU A 368 -16.78 5.27 -28.17
CA GLU A 368 -15.89 4.63 -29.13
C GLU A 368 -15.54 3.21 -28.66
N LEU A 369 -16.48 2.27 -28.82
CA LEU A 369 -16.32 0.84 -28.47
C LEU A 369 -15.75 0.04 -29.67
N ILE A 370 -14.96 -1.01 -29.38
CA ILE A 370 -14.27 -1.80 -30.42
C ILE A 370 -14.63 -3.29 -30.40
N ALA A 371 -15.13 -3.80 -29.27
CA ALA A 371 -15.86 -5.06 -29.23
C ALA A 371 -17.30 -4.73 -29.67
N GLY A 372 -17.74 -5.42 -30.74
CA GLY A 372 -18.95 -5.09 -31.49
C GLY A 372 -20.21 -4.89 -30.67
#